data_AF-A0A946IXQ4-F1
#
_entry.id   AF-A0A946IXQ4-F1
#
_cell.length_a   1.000
_cell.length_b   1.000
_cell.length_c   1.000
_cell.angle_alpha   90.00
_cell.angle_beta   90.00
_cell.angle_gamma   90.00
#
_symmetry.space_group_name_H-M   'P 1'
#
loop_
_entity.id
_entity.type
_entity.pdbx_description
1 polymer ?
#
loop_
_entity_poly.entity_id
_entity_poly.type
_entity_poly.pdbx_seq_one_letter_code
_entity_poly.pdbx_strand_id
1 'polypeptide(L)'
;MQNSKEHDEDTDERNEDSEEITLAYFESWRKPCGKTERIYLRVTPETKAKLLTASKEVNLSLSDFVTGATLEAAKFIMNGDN
;
A
#
# COMPACT_ATOMS: atom_id res chain seq x y z
N MET A 1 -42.19 1.46 36.74
CA MET A 1 -41.35 1.36 35.52
C MET A 1 -40.01 2.00 35.84
N GLN A 2 -39.03 1.17 36.19
CA GLN A 2 -37.62 1.56 36.20
C GLN A 2 -37.03 1.12 34.87
N ASN A 3 -36.20 1.99 34.28
CA ASN A 3 -34.97 1.74 33.55
C ASN A 3 -34.65 2.99 32.73
N SER A 4 -33.42 3.39 32.44
CA SER A 4 -32.11 3.23 33.06
C SER A 4 -31.24 4.19 32.26
N LYS A 5 -30.61 5.13 32.97
CA LYS A 5 -29.42 5.91 32.65
C LYS A 5 -28.79 5.62 31.27
N GLU A 6 -28.94 6.57 30.34
CA GLU A 6 -28.09 6.70 29.16
C GLU A 6 -26.66 6.96 29.62
N HIS A 7 -25.75 6.10 29.20
CA HIS A 7 -24.30 6.32 29.25
C HIS A 7 -23.74 5.66 28.00
N ASP A 8 -23.86 6.35 26.87
CA ASP A 8 -23.07 6.03 25.68
C ASP A 8 -21.68 6.60 25.94
N GLU A 9 -20.77 5.72 26.37
CA GLU A 9 -19.35 5.97 26.44
C GLU A 9 -18.78 6.00 25.01
N ASP A 10 -18.11 7.11 24.70
CA ASP A 10 -17.18 7.25 23.60
C ASP A 10 -16.29 6.00 23.49
N THR A 11 -16.42 5.29 22.38
CA THR A 11 -15.37 4.38 21.92
C THR A 11 -14.84 4.93 20.61
N ASP A 12 -14.11 6.03 20.78
CA ASP A 12 -13.23 6.66 19.80
C ASP A 12 -11.95 5.81 19.61
N GLU A 13 -12.13 4.50 19.40
CA GLU A 13 -11.04 3.53 19.24
C GLU A 13 -11.06 2.94 17.83
N ARG A 14 -10.37 3.67 16.94
CA ARG A 14 -9.60 3.24 15.75
C ARG A 14 -9.75 4.25 14.62
N ASN A 15 -9.27 5.45 14.86
CA ASN A 15 -8.70 6.28 13.82
C ASN A 15 -7.17 6.13 13.89
N GLU A 16 -6.70 4.89 13.72
CA GLU A 16 -5.29 4.66 13.39
C GLU A 16 -5.13 5.11 11.95
N ASP A 17 -4.73 6.37 11.79
CA ASP A 17 -3.98 6.90 10.66
C ASP A 17 -4.38 6.28 9.31
N SER A 18 -5.56 6.66 8.83
CA SER A 18 -5.77 6.74 7.38
C SER A 18 -4.89 7.88 6.85
N GLU A 19 -3.57 7.69 6.94
CA GLU A 19 -2.61 8.47 6.19
C GLU A 19 -2.96 8.22 4.72
N GLU A 20 -3.72 9.16 4.17
CA GLU A 20 -4.01 9.22 2.75
C GLU A 20 -2.69 9.08 2.01
N ILE A 21 -2.51 7.95 1.30
CA ILE A 21 -1.25 7.66 0.61
C ILE A 21 -1.06 8.74 -0.46
N THR A 22 -0.22 9.73 -0.13
CA THR A 22 0.02 10.87 -1.01
C THR A 22 0.84 10.45 -2.23
N LEU A 23 0.70 11.17 -3.34
CA LEU A 23 1.56 10.95 -4.51
C LEU A 23 3.06 11.11 -4.20
N ALA A 24 3.40 11.90 -3.17
CA ALA A 24 4.77 12.09 -2.70
C ALA A 24 5.41 10.79 -2.18
N TYR A 25 4.61 9.89 -1.59
CA TYR A 25 5.09 8.57 -1.13
C TYR A 25 5.79 7.77 -2.25
N PHE A 26 5.20 7.80 -3.44
CA PHE A 26 5.68 7.05 -4.61
C PHE A 26 6.93 7.65 -5.27
N GLU A 27 7.32 8.88 -4.95
CA GLU A 27 8.50 9.52 -5.55
C GLU A 27 9.80 8.76 -5.24
N SER A 28 9.86 8.14 -4.06
CA SER A 28 11.00 7.32 -3.64
C SER A 28 11.26 6.12 -4.56
N TRP A 29 10.22 5.60 -5.23
CA TRP A 29 10.28 4.39 -6.07
C TRP A 29 10.88 4.67 -7.45
N ARG A 30 10.92 5.93 -7.89
CA ARG A 30 11.41 6.32 -9.21
C ARG A 30 12.93 6.25 -9.37
N LYS A 31 13.71 6.05 -8.29
CA LYS A 31 15.18 6.10 -8.35
C LYS A 31 15.73 4.94 -9.20
N PRO A 32 16.24 5.19 -10.43
CA PRO A 32 16.63 4.11 -11.35
C PRO A 32 18.06 3.61 -11.10
N CYS A 33 18.85 4.35 -10.32
CA CYS A 33 20.28 4.11 -10.16
C CYS A 33 20.53 2.79 -9.40
N GLY A 34 21.19 1.83 -10.06
CA GLY A 34 21.65 0.59 -9.44
C GLY A 34 20.82 -0.67 -9.72
N LYS A 35 19.81 -0.62 -10.60
CA LYS A 35 19.01 -1.80 -10.99
C LYS A 35 19.81 -2.72 -11.93
N THR A 36 20.57 -3.66 -11.37
CA THR A 36 21.37 -4.64 -12.13
C THR A 36 20.67 -5.98 -12.33
N GLU A 37 19.79 -6.36 -11.39
CA GLU A 37 19.09 -7.65 -11.37
C GLU A 37 17.71 -7.59 -12.02
N ARG A 38 17.19 -8.74 -12.48
CA ARG A 38 15.89 -8.87 -13.15
C ARG A 38 14.98 -9.87 -12.46
N ILE A 39 13.70 -9.53 -12.37
CA ILE A 39 12.63 -10.44 -11.91
C ILE A 39 11.69 -10.68 -13.09
N TYR A 40 11.50 -11.95 -13.46
CA TYR A 40 10.57 -12.35 -14.51
C TYR A 40 9.32 -12.99 -13.87
N LEU A 41 8.14 -12.46 -14.18
CA LEU A 41 6.87 -12.89 -13.59
C LEU A 41 5.86 -13.21 -14.69
N ARG A 42 5.08 -14.28 -14.48
CA ARG A 42 3.89 -14.57 -15.28
C ARG A 42 2.66 -14.16 -14.48
N VAL A 43 1.78 -13.39 -15.11
CA VAL A 43 0.53 -12.91 -14.51
C VAL A 43 -0.62 -13.12 -15.50
N THR A 44 -1.85 -13.21 -15.00
CA THR A 44 -3.02 -13.23 -15.87
C THR A 44 -3.20 -11.87 -16.57
N PRO A 45 -3.87 -11.82 -17.74
CA PRO A 45 -4.15 -10.56 -18.43
C PRO A 45 -4.91 -9.56 -17.55
N GLU A 46 -5.88 -10.05 -16.77
CA GLU A 46 -6.66 -9.23 -15.84
C GLU A 46 -5.76 -8.60 -14.75
N THR A 47 -4.87 -9.40 -14.15
CA THR A 47 -3.92 -8.90 -13.15
C THR A 47 -3.02 -7.82 -13.74
N LYS A 48 -2.49 -8.06 -14.95
CA LYS A 48 -1.66 -7.07 -15.65
C LYS A 48 -2.42 -5.77 -15.90
N ALA A 49 -3.69 -5.84 -16.31
CA ALA A 49 -4.51 -4.66 -16.57
C ALA A 49 -4.72 -3.83 -15.29
N LYS A 50 -5.06 -4.47 -14.16
CA LYS A 50 -5.24 -3.79 -12.87
C LYS A 50 -3.95 -3.10 -12.40
N LEU A 51 -2.83 -3.81 -12.46
CA LEU A 51 -1.52 -3.24 -12.08
C LEU A 51 -1.12 -2.07 -12.98
N LEU A 52 -1.40 -2.15 -14.29
CA LEU A 52 -1.15 -1.06 -15.23
C LEU A 52 -1.99 0.17 -14.91
N THR A 53 -3.29 0.00 -14.64
CA THR A 53 -4.16 1.12 -14.24
C THR A 53 -3.62 1.78 -12.98
N ALA A 54 -3.35 1.01 -11.92
CA ALA A 54 -2.83 1.54 -10.66
C ALA A 54 -1.49 2.29 -10.85
N SER A 55 -0.56 1.73 -11.65
CA SER A 55 0.72 2.39 -11.91
C SER A 55 0.57 3.76 -12.59
N LYS A 56 -0.45 3.93 -13.44
CA LYS A 56 -0.72 5.20 -14.14
C LYS A 56 -1.31 6.25 -13.21
N GLU A 57 -2.23 5.87 -12.33
CA GLU A 57 -2.82 6.78 -11.33
C GLU A 57 -1.75 7.46 -10.47
N VAL A 58 -0.68 6.74 -10.14
CA VAL A 58 0.44 7.25 -9.33
C VAL A 58 1.63 7.73 -10.15
N ASN A 59 1.47 7.83 -11.48
CA ASN A 59 2.51 8.26 -12.42
C ASN A 59 3.85 7.50 -12.23
N LEU A 60 3.79 6.18 -12.17
CA LEU A 60 4.96 5.29 -12.11
C LEU A 60 5.00 4.37 -13.32
N SER A 61 6.21 3.91 -13.67
CA SER A 61 6.32 2.78 -14.58
C SER A 61 5.77 1.52 -13.91
N LEU A 62 5.25 0.57 -14.69
CA LEU A 62 4.78 -0.71 -14.15
C LEU A 62 5.88 -1.42 -13.34
N SER A 63 7.14 -1.31 -13.76
CA SER A 63 8.26 -1.92 -13.05
C SER A 63 8.50 -1.25 -11.70
N ASP A 64 8.50 0.08 -11.63
CA ASP A 64 8.72 0.80 -10.37
C ASP A 64 7.56 0.56 -9.41
N PHE A 65 6.34 0.57 -9.92
CA PHE A 65 5.14 0.28 -9.14
C PHE A 65 5.19 -1.14 -8.54
N VAL A 66 5.43 -2.17 -9.36
CA VAL A 66 5.44 -3.56 -8.89
C VAL A 66 6.60 -3.81 -7.94
N THR A 67 7.81 -3.34 -8.27
CA THR A 67 8.98 -3.53 -7.40
C THR A 67 8.83 -2.78 -6.08
N GLY A 68 8.34 -1.54 -6.10
CA GLY A 68 8.10 -0.74 -4.89
C GLY A 68 7.04 -1.38 -3.99
N ALA A 69 5.87 -1.73 -4.54
CA ALA A 69 4.80 -2.38 -3.77
C ALA A 69 5.25 -3.71 -3.17
N THR A 70 6.03 -4.50 -3.92
CA THR A 70 6.58 -5.78 -3.42
C THR A 70 7.61 -5.55 -2.32
N LEU A 71 8.43 -4.50 -2.41
CA LEU A 71 9.39 -4.15 -1.37
C LEU A 71 8.70 -3.74 -0.07
N GLU A 72 7.60 -2.98 -0.15
CA GLU A 72 6.82 -2.60 1.04
C GLU A 72 6.18 -3.80 1.71
N ALA A 73 5.58 -4.70 0.93
CA ALA A 73 5.07 -5.97 1.45
C ALA A 73 6.19 -6.81 2.09
N ALA A 74 7.38 -6.84 1.48
CA ALA A 74 8.54 -7.55 2.03
C ALA A 74 9.02 -6.91 3.34
N LYS A 75 9.12 -5.57 3.42
CA LYS A 75 9.50 -4.86 4.65
C LYS A 75 8.52 -5.12 5.77
N PHE A 76 7.22 -5.10 5.48
CA PHE A 76 6.18 -5.43 6.45
C PHE A 76 6.40 -6.83 7.06
N ILE A 77 6.72 -7.83 6.22
CA ILE A 77 7.00 -9.20 6.69
C ILE A 77 8.33 -9.30 7.44
N MET A 78 9.38 -8.60 7.00
CA MET A 78 10.72 -8.68 7.59
C MET A 78 10.86 -7.91 8.91
N ASN A 79 10.18 -6.78 9.03
CA ASN A 79 10.29 -5.87 10.17
C ASN A 79 9.08 -5.89 11.10
N GLY A 80 8.00 -6.58 10.74
CA GLY A 80 6.90 -6.84 11.66
C GLY A 80 7.36 -7.81 12.75
N ASP A 81 7.31 -7.38 14.01
CA ASP A 81 7.27 -8.31 15.15
C ASP A 81 6.08 -9.24 14.92
N ASN A 82 6.35 -10.50 14.57
CA ASN A 82 5.33 -11.56 14.52
C ASN A 82 4.96 -12.01 15.94
#